data_AF-A0A421CGD0-F1
#
_entry.id   AF-A0A421CGD0-F1
#
_cell.length_a   1.000
_cell.length_b   1.000
_cell.length_c   1.000
_cell.angle_alpha   90.00
_cell.angle_beta   90.00
_cell.angle_gamma   90.00
#
_symmetry.space_group_name_H-M   'P 1'
#
loop_
_entity.id
_entity.type
_entity.pdbx_description
1 polymer ?
#
loop_
_entity_poly.entity_id
_entity_poly.type
_entity_poly.pdbx_seq_one_letter_code
_entity_poly.pdbx_strand_id
1 'polypeptide(L)'
;MVAKGDLAYASGFESILVFDISEPLDPVLINRHEQKARMCCNSVIRGNLLYNAGSDYAPEGSAGVLSIFDITNPLHMREIGETPTLGRVSWNLALVKDLVYVVSDGTISAVEIANPEKPAVRSLCGPSGADMVYDAIEIIDFSA
;
A
#
# COMPACT_ATOMS: atom_id res chain seq x y z
N MET A 1 3.43 -9.04 0.67
CA MET A 1 4.81 -8.89 1.20
C MET A 1 5.67 -8.27 0.11
N VAL A 2 6.56 -7.36 0.47
CA VAL A 2 7.48 -6.68 -0.45
C VAL A 2 8.87 -6.62 0.20
N ALA A 3 9.92 -6.74 -0.59
CA ALA A 3 11.31 -6.76 -0.09
C ALA A 3 12.12 -5.56 -0.60
N LYS A 4 13.12 -5.16 0.19
CA LYS A 4 14.11 -4.13 -0.16
C LYS A 4 15.46 -4.51 0.45
N GLY A 5 16.41 -4.93 -0.40
CA GLY A 5 17.67 -5.50 0.07
C GLY A 5 17.41 -6.73 0.94
N ASP A 6 18.06 -6.79 2.10
CA ASP A 6 17.95 -7.90 3.06
C ASP A 6 16.73 -7.77 4.00
N LEU A 7 15.75 -6.92 3.67
CA LEU A 7 14.56 -6.72 4.49
C LEU A 7 13.30 -7.10 3.73
N ALA A 8 12.41 -7.83 4.40
CA ALA A 8 11.05 -8.12 3.93
C ALA A 8 10.00 -7.45 4.82
N TYR A 9 9.04 -6.79 4.19
CA TYR A 9 7.91 -6.10 4.83
C TYR A 9 6.63 -6.88 4.50
N ALA A 10 6.01 -7.44 5.53
CA ALA A 10 4.74 -8.15 5.44
C ALA A 10 3.65 -7.35 6.15
N SER A 11 2.92 -6.56 5.37
CA SER A 11 1.72 -5.86 5.82
C SER A 11 0.55 -6.84 5.90
N GLY A 12 -0.25 -6.77 6.95
CA GLY A 12 -1.42 -7.62 7.14
C GLY A 12 -2.48 -7.00 8.03
N PHE A 13 -3.13 -7.83 8.84
CA PHE A 13 -4.08 -7.35 9.85
C PHE A 13 -3.33 -6.70 11.00
N GLU A 14 -3.68 -5.45 11.24
CA GLU A 14 -3.26 -4.59 12.34
C GLU A 14 -1.76 -4.41 12.53
N SER A 15 -0.93 -4.84 11.57
CA SER A 15 0.52 -4.69 11.69
C SER A 15 1.25 -4.78 10.35
N ILE A 16 2.42 -4.16 10.32
CA ILE A 16 3.48 -4.40 9.34
C ILE A 16 4.61 -5.11 10.07
N LEU A 17 4.91 -6.33 9.64
CA LEU A 17 6.03 -7.11 10.14
C LEU A 17 7.26 -6.84 9.28
N VAL A 18 8.41 -6.65 9.92
CA VAL A 18 9.70 -6.47 9.22
C VAL A 18 10.60 -7.63 9.60
N PHE A 19 11.03 -8.36 8.58
CA PHE A 19 11.96 -9.47 8.70
C PHE A 19 13.31 -9.07 8.12
N ASP A 20 14.38 -9.40 8.84
CA ASP A 20 15.70 -9.56 8.25
C ASP A 20 15.70 -10.90 7.50
N ILE A 21 16.07 -10.84 6.22
CA ILE A 21 16.13 -11.95 5.29
C ILE A 21 17.54 -12.09 4.67
N SER A 22 18.57 -11.53 5.32
CA SER A 22 19.97 -11.65 4.87
C SER A 22 20.42 -13.10 4.74
N GLU A 23 19.86 -13.97 5.59
CA GLU A 23 19.98 -15.43 5.50
C GLU A 23 18.63 -16.01 5.00
N PRO A 24 18.49 -16.33 3.70
CA PRO A 24 17.19 -16.66 3.11
C PRO A 24 16.48 -17.88 3.70
N LEU A 25 17.24 -18.78 4.34
CA LEU A 25 16.71 -19.97 5.00
C LEU A 25 16.49 -19.78 6.50
N ASP A 26 16.88 -18.62 7.07
CA ASP A 26 16.72 -18.29 8.49
C ASP A 26 16.25 -16.83 8.69
N PRO A 27 15.04 -16.48 8.23
CA PRO A 27 14.50 -15.12 8.36
C PRO A 27 14.16 -14.78 9.83
N VAL A 28 14.51 -13.57 10.27
CA VAL A 28 14.32 -13.12 11.65
C VAL A 28 13.38 -11.93 11.70
N LEU A 29 12.32 -12.00 12.52
CA LEU A 29 11.45 -10.84 12.79
C LEU A 29 12.22 -9.79 13.62
N ILE A 30 12.49 -8.62 13.04
CA ILE A 30 13.22 -7.53 13.71
C ILE A 30 12.32 -6.37 14.16
N ASN A 31 11.11 -6.25 13.59
CA ASN A 31 10.15 -5.23 14.00
C ASN A 31 8.70 -5.65 13.74
N ARG A 32 7.80 -5.15 14.59
CA ARG A 32 6.34 -5.20 14.44
C ARG A 32 5.80 -3.79 14.63
N HIS A 33 5.37 -3.18 13.54
CA HIS A 33 4.73 -1.87 13.56
C HIS A 33 3.22 -2.05 13.64
N GLU A 34 2.65 -1.79 14.81
CA GLU A 34 1.21 -1.93 15.09
C GLU A 34 0.38 -0.84 14.40
N GLN A 35 -0.77 -1.21 13.85
CA GLN A 35 -1.73 -0.35 13.16
C GLN A 35 -3.14 -0.76 13.59
N LYS A 36 -3.67 -0.17 14.66
CA LYS A 36 -4.99 -0.55 15.19
C LYS A 36 -6.10 -0.36 14.16
N ALA A 37 -7.04 -1.30 14.12
CA ALA A 37 -8.23 -1.22 13.27
C ALA A 37 -7.94 -1.09 11.76
N ARG A 38 -6.82 -1.65 11.31
CA ARG A 38 -6.38 -1.59 9.91
C ARG A 38 -6.18 -2.98 9.31
N MET A 39 -6.54 -3.16 8.04
CA MET A 39 -6.05 -4.24 7.20
C MET A 39 -5.25 -3.65 6.05
N CYS A 40 -4.05 -4.19 5.82
CA CYS A 40 -3.33 -3.98 4.57
C CYS A 40 -3.50 -5.18 3.64
N CYS A 41 -3.81 -4.93 2.38
CA CYS A 41 -3.98 -5.97 1.35
C CYS A 41 -2.72 -6.14 0.52
N ASN A 42 -2.12 -5.04 0.04
CA ASN A 42 -0.91 -5.10 -0.76
C ASN A 42 -0.01 -3.89 -0.52
N SER A 43 1.26 -4.05 -0.87
CA SER A 43 2.30 -3.08 -0.61
C SER A 43 3.32 -3.01 -1.75
N VAL A 44 3.81 -1.81 -2.05
CA VAL A 44 4.92 -1.58 -2.99
C VAL A 44 5.93 -0.62 -2.37
N ILE A 45 7.21 -0.75 -2.73
CA ILE A 45 8.29 0.11 -2.24
C ILE A 45 8.82 0.99 -3.37
N ARG A 46 9.09 2.26 -3.07
CA ARG A 46 9.92 3.15 -3.87
C ARG A 46 10.93 3.86 -2.99
N GLY A 47 12.22 3.58 -3.17
CA GLY A 47 13.27 4.15 -2.34
C GLY A 47 13.10 3.77 -0.87
N ASN A 48 12.89 4.76 0.00
CA ASN A 48 12.64 4.57 1.44
C ASN A 48 11.15 4.67 1.81
N LEU A 49 10.25 4.60 0.84
CA LEU A 49 8.82 4.69 1.07
C LEU A 49 8.13 3.37 0.78
N LEU A 50 7.31 2.93 1.73
CA LEU A 50 6.40 1.79 1.60
C LEU A 50 4.98 2.34 1.43
N TYR A 51 4.34 2.00 0.32
CA TYR A 51 2.96 2.36 0.01
C TYR A 51 2.08 1.15 0.27
N ASN A 52 1.04 1.31 1.07
CA ASN A 52 0.12 0.24 1.47
C ASN A 52 -1.29 0.55 1.00
N ALA A 53 -1.87 -0.36 0.22
CA ALA A 53 -3.29 -0.42 -0.03
C ALA A 53 -3.96 -1.24 1.06
N GLY A 54 -5.04 -0.72 1.64
CA GLY A 54 -5.80 -1.42 2.66
C GLY A 54 -7.16 -0.81 2.94
N SER A 55 -7.64 -1.05 4.15
CA SER A 55 -8.84 -0.42 4.69
C SER A 55 -8.72 -0.15 6.19
N ASP A 56 -9.33 0.94 6.62
CA ASP A 56 -9.66 1.16 8.02
C ASP A 56 -11.01 0.51 8.33
N TYR A 57 -11.09 -0.17 9.47
CA TYR A 57 -12.35 -0.72 9.98
C TYR A 57 -12.90 0.18 11.08
N ALA A 58 -14.06 0.78 10.82
CA ALA A 58 -14.79 1.55 11.81
C ALA A 58 -16.18 0.94 12.05
N PRO A 59 -16.84 1.23 13.19
CA PRO A 59 -18.20 0.78 13.46
C PRO A 59 -19.20 1.15 12.36
N GLU A 60 -19.01 2.30 11.72
CA GLU A 60 -19.82 2.81 10.60
C GLU A 60 -19.55 2.12 9.26
N GLY A 61 -18.51 1.27 9.16
CA GLY A 61 -18.13 0.56 7.95
C GLY A 61 -16.63 0.67 7.64
N SER A 62 -16.18 -0.05 6.61
CA SER A 62 -14.80 -0.01 6.15
C SER A 62 -14.61 1.06 5.08
N ALA A 63 -13.47 1.75 5.11
CA ALA A 63 -13.06 2.72 4.09
C ALA A 63 -11.71 2.32 3.51
N GLY A 64 -11.62 2.30 2.17
CA GLY A 64 -10.37 2.04 1.47
C GLY A 64 -9.36 3.16 1.72
N VAL A 65 -8.10 2.79 1.90
CA VAL A 65 -7.03 3.73 2.23
C VAL A 65 -5.76 3.42 1.45
N LEU A 66 -5.00 4.46 1.12
CA LEU A 66 -3.59 4.38 0.77
C LEU A 66 -2.78 5.04 1.89
N SER A 67 -1.93 4.29 2.57
CA SER A 67 -0.99 4.80 3.57
C SER A 67 0.45 4.71 3.09
N ILE A 68 1.27 5.66 3.53
CA ILE A 68 2.67 5.82 3.11
C ILE A 68 3.54 5.86 4.35
N PHE A 69 4.51 4.95 4.41
CA PHE A 69 5.47 4.84 5.51
C PHE A 69 6.88 5.20 5.06
N ASP A 70 7.57 6.00 5.87
CA ASP A 70 9.01 6.10 5.83
C ASP A 70 9.62 4.87 6.52
N ILE A 71 10.37 4.10 5.73
CA ILE A 71 11.06 2.87 6.12
C ILE A 71 12.59 3.04 6.12
N THR A 72 13.09 4.28 6.24
CA THR A 72 14.53 4.57 6.34
C THR A 72 15.18 3.88 7.53
N ASN A 73 14.49 3.82 8.67
CA ASN A 73 14.88 3.00 9.81
C ASN A 73 13.88 1.86 10.01
N PRO A 74 14.23 0.61 9.68
CA PRO A 74 13.31 -0.53 9.75
C PRO A 74 12.88 -0.88 11.17
N LEU A 75 13.64 -0.49 12.20
CA LEU A 75 13.27 -0.67 13.61
C LEU A 75 12.33 0.44 14.12
N HIS A 76 12.27 1.56 13.41
CA HIS A 76 11.47 2.73 13.78
C HIS A 76 10.76 3.33 12.56
N MET A 77 9.92 2.51 11.92
CA MET A 77 9.09 2.94 10.80
C MET A 77 8.07 4.00 11.24
N ARG A 78 7.72 4.90 10.32
CA ARG A 78 6.77 5.98 10.56
C ARG A 78 5.78 6.10 9.43
N GLU A 79 4.50 6.18 9.75
CA GLU A 79 3.49 6.68 8.82
C GLU A 79 3.73 8.18 8.59
N ILE A 80 3.83 8.59 7.33
CA ILE A 80 4.10 9.98 6.96
C ILE A 80 2.97 10.61 6.16
N GLY A 81 2.10 9.82 5.53
CA GLY A 81 0.97 10.31 4.77
C GLY A 81 -0.08 9.25 4.53
N GLU A 82 -1.30 9.71 4.31
CA GLU A 82 -2.47 8.86 4.10
C GLU A 82 -3.50 9.60 3.25
N THR A 83 -4.24 8.88 2.41
CA THR A 83 -5.45 9.41 1.78
C THR A 83 -6.51 8.32 1.67
N PRO A 84 -7.79 8.65 1.92
CA PRO A 84 -8.88 7.75 1.55
C PRO A 84 -8.88 7.53 0.04
N THR A 85 -9.24 6.33 -0.37
CA THR A 85 -9.47 5.96 -1.78
C THR A 85 -10.95 5.71 -2.00
N LEU A 86 -11.34 5.43 -3.24
CA LEU A 86 -12.69 4.92 -3.48
C LEU A 86 -12.83 3.47 -3.01
N GLY A 87 -14.06 3.06 -2.71
CA GLY A 87 -14.39 1.70 -2.27
C GLY A 87 -14.19 1.48 -0.77
N ARG A 88 -14.63 0.30 -0.30
CA ARG A 88 -14.50 -0.05 1.11
C ARG A 88 -13.13 -0.61 1.45
N VAL A 89 -12.46 -1.20 0.45
CA VAL A 89 -11.14 -1.79 0.57
C VAL A 89 -10.30 -1.46 -0.66
N SER A 90 -9.06 -1.03 -0.42
CA SER A 90 -8.02 -0.96 -1.44
C SER A 90 -7.28 -2.28 -1.50
N TRP A 91 -7.44 -3.00 -2.62
CA TRP A 91 -6.92 -4.35 -2.77
C TRP A 91 -5.49 -4.36 -3.30
N ASN A 92 -5.21 -3.49 -4.25
CA ASN A 92 -3.94 -3.51 -4.99
C ASN A 92 -3.47 -2.11 -5.36
N LEU A 93 -2.18 -1.98 -5.68
CA LEU A 93 -1.60 -0.73 -6.12
C LEU A 93 -0.41 -0.92 -7.06
N ALA A 94 -0.21 0.06 -7.94
CA ALA A 94 0.98 0.16 -8.76
C ALA A 94 1.48 1.60 -8.87
N LEU A 95 2.79 1.74 -8.98
CA LEU A 95 3.51 3.01 -9.03
C LEU A 95 3.82 3.40 -10.48
N VAL A 96 3.35 4.55 -10.95
CA VAL A 96 3.64 5.10 -12.28
C VAL A 96 4.10 6.54 -12.14
N LYS A 97 5.38 6.84 -12.39
CA LYS A 97 5.94 8.20 -12.21
C LYS A 97 5.50 8.78 -10.86
N ASP A 98 4.94 9.97 -10.77
CA ASP A 98 4.52 10.58 -9.51
C ASP A 98 3.09 10.21 -9.07
N LEU A 99 2.57 9.09 -9.59
CA LEU A 99 1.25 8.55 -9.26
C LEU A 99 1.34 7.16 -8.62
N VAL A 100 0.38 6.87 -7.75
CA VAL A 100 -0.03 5.53 -7.37
C VAL A 100 -1.42 5.29 -7.93
N TYR A 101 -1.59 4.23 -8.69
CA TYR A 101 -2.91 3.72 -9.06
C TYR A 101 -3.33 2.70 -8.02
N VAL A 102 -4.48 2.92 -7.39
CA VAL A 102 -5.04 2.04 -6.37
C VAL A 102 -6.31 1.40 -6.92
N VAL A 103 -6.37 0.08 -6.86
CA VAL A 103 -7.53 -0.72 -7.24
C VAL A 103 -8.33 -1.03 -5.99
N SER A 104 -9.63 -0.74 -6.05
CA SER A 104 -10.58 -0.96 -4.98
C SER A 104 -11.81 -1.71 -5.50
N ASP A 105 -12.87 -1.80 -4.68
CA ASP A 105 -14.17 -2.39 -5.05
C ASP A 105 -14.75 -1.77 -6.36
N GLY A 106 -14.43 -2.36 -7.51
CA GLY A 106 -14.94 -1.95 -8.83
C GLY A 106 -14.44 -0.59 -9.35
N THR A 107 -13.41 -0.01 -8.72
CA THR A 107 -12.91 1.34 -9.04
C THR A 107 -11.39 1.39 -9.08
N ILE A 108 -10.86 2.40 -9.78
CA ILE A 108 -9.43 2.75 -9.76
C ILE A 108 -9.30 4.22 -9.37
N SER A 109 -8.43 4.48 -8.38
CA SER A 109 -8.06 5.83 -7.94
C SER A 109 -6.64 6.13 -8.42
N ALA A 110 -6.43 7.25 -9.11
CA ALA A 110 -5.09 7.78 -9.37
C ALA A 110 -4.74 8.79 -8.27
N VAL A 111 -3.67 8.52 -7.53
CA VAL A 111 -3.22 9.29 -6.37
C VAL A 111 -1.89 9.95 -6.68
N GLU A 112 -1.81 11.26 -6.59
CA GLU A 112 -0.56 12.01 -6.67
C GLU A 112 0.25 11.82 -5.39
N ILE A 113 1.53 11.49 -5.56
CA ILE A 113 2.47 11.18 -4.46
C ILE A 113 3.77 11.97 -4.55
N ALA A 114 3.80 13.05 -5.33
CA ALA A 114 4.96 13.94 -5.43
C ALA A 114 5.37 14.52 -4.06
N ASN A 115 4.38 14.80 -3.19
CA ASN A 115 4.60 14.99 -1.77
C ASN A 115 4.02 13.79 -0.99
N PRO A 116 4.84 12.87 -0.49
CA PRO A 116 4.37 11.66 0.18
C PRO A 116 3.70 11.94 1.54
N GLU A 117 3.92 13.11 2.14
CA GLU A 117 3.22 13.52 3.37
C GLU A 117 1.80 14.02 3.11
N LYS A 118 1.48 14.32 1.84
CA LYS A 118 0.18 14.86 1.41
C LYS A 118 -0.29 14.18 0.12
N PRO A 119 -0.49 12.85 0.12
CA PRO A 119 -1.01 12.17 -1.05
C PRO A 119 -2.42 12.67 -1.36
N ALA A 120 -2.75 12.81 -2.64
CA ALA A 120 -4.03 13.37 -3.06
C ALA A 120 -4.62 12.62 -4.25
N VAL A 121 -5.88 12.18 -4.11
CA VAL A 121 -6.63 11.58 -5.21
C VAL A 121 -6.92 12.63 -6.28
N ARG A 122 -6.51 12.37 -7.54
CA ARG A 122 -6.66 13.31 -8.67
C ARG A 122 -7.67 12.87 -9.71
N SER A 123 -7.82 11.57 -9.90
CA SER A 123 -8.76 11.03 -10.87
C SER A 123 -9.40 9.76 -10.31
N LEU A 124 -10.67 9.62 -10.65
CA LEU A 124 -11.55 8.56 -10.21
C LEU A 124 -12.15 7.90 -11.45
N CYS A 125 -11.97 6.60 -11.59
CA CYS A 125 -12.63 5.83 -12.64
C CYS A 125 -13.53 4.78 -12.00
N GLY A 126 -14.84 4.86 -12.26
CA GLY A 126 -15.82 3.83 -11.87
C GLY A 126 -17.21 4.00 -12.53
N PRO A 127 -18.01 2.91 -12.66
CA PRO A 127 -17.64 1.51 -12.45
C PRO A 127 -17.20 0.84 -13.76
N SER A 128 -16.19 -0.04 -13.69
CA SER A 128 -15.73 -0.86 -14.81
C SER A 128 -16.74 -1.92 -15.30
N GLY A 129 -17.92 -1.99 -14.67
CA GLY A 129 -18.90 -3.07 -14.86
C GLY A 129 -18.53 -4.37 -14.16
N ALA A 130 -17.38 -4.45 -13.48
CA ALA A 130 -16.97 -5.58 -12.66
C ALA A 130 -17.40 -5.36 -11.20
N ASP A 131 -18.03 -6.36 -10.59
CA ASP A 131 -18.47 -6.29 -9.20
C ASP A 131 -17.28 -6.16 -8.23
N MET A 132 -16.14 -6.77 -8.56
CA MET A 132 -14.92 -6.76 -7.75
C MET A 132 -13.67 -6.87 -8.66
N VAL A 133 -12.67 -6.02 -8.42
CA VAL A 133 -11.35 -6.11 -9.07
C VAL A 133 -10.33 -6.31 -7.96
N TYR A 134 -9.93 -7.58 -7.75
CA TYR A 134 -8.96 -7.96 -6.72
C TYR A 134 -7.53 -8.04 -7.26
N ASP A 135 -7.40 -8.12 -8.58
CA ASP A 135 -6.22 -8.70 -9.20
C ASP A 135 -5.04 -7.73 -9.32
N ALA A 136 -3.90 -8.26 -9.76
CA ALA A 136 -2.69 -7.50 -10.06
C ALA A 136 -2.98 -6.35 -11.03
N ILE A 137 -2.59 -5.13 -10.64
CA ILE A 137 -2.48 -4.01 -11.59
C ILE A 137 -1.11 -4.08 -12.25
N GLU A 138 -1.11 -4.40 -13.55
CA GLU A 138 0.09 -4.39 -14.37
C GLU A 138 0.14 -3.09 -15.19
N ILE A 139 1.30 -2.43 -15.18
CA ILE A 139 1.55 -1.26 -16.01
C ILE A 139 2.23 -1.73 -17.28
N ILE A 140 1.54 -1.66 -18.40
CA ILE A 140 2.09 -1.98 -19.72
C ILE A 140 2.44 -0.66 -20.40
N ASP A 141 3.74 -0.37 -20.55
CA ASP A 141 4.22 0.77 -21.32
C ASP A 141 4.46 0.34 -22.78
N PHE A 142 3.76 0.97 -23.71
CA PHE A 142 3.91 0.73 -25.15
C PHE A 142 4.83 1.77 -25.83
N SER A 143 5.43 2.68 -25.07
CA SER A 143 6.42 3.61 -25.62
C SER A 143 7.76 2.88 -25.84
N ALA A 144 8.14 2.77 -27.12
CA ALA A 144 9.41 2.22 -27.60
C ALA A 144 10.52 3.29 -27.60
#